data_AF-A0A7C3MEQ8-F1
#
_entry.id   AF-A0A7C3MEQ8-F1
#
_cell.length_a   1.000
_cell.length_b   1.000
_cell.length_c   1.000
_cell.angle_alpha   90.00
_cell.angle_beta   90.00
_cell.angle_gamma   90.00
#
_symmetry.space_group_name_H-M   'P 1'
#
loop_
_entity.id
_entity.type
_entity.pdbx_description
1 polymer ?
#
loop_
_entity_poly.entity_id
_entity_poly.type
_entity_poly.pdbx_seq_one_letter_code
_entity_poly.pdbx_strand_id
1 'polypeptide(L)'
;MRIKILILLIFLTSIYLKSQDLGLKTGVAIGDLDQFFFGVLTPIPVEKLLIFQPTFDVGFGDNATSLFLSMDFLYRLRRNFSVGGGIGVLYNSFSRGGSKTDPSLSMFFNFRYPARRTDIFWEIRAQISNYSQLRLSFGFFL
;
A
#
# COMPACT_ATOMS: atom_id res chain seq x y z
N MET A 1 12.66 -18.74 -20.67
CA MET A 1 12.50 -17.53 -21.53
C MET A 1 11.07 -16.99 -21.55
N ARG A 2 10.03 -17.84 -21.59
CA ARG A 2 8.62 -17.42 -21.70
C ARG A 2 8.10 -16.51 -20.57
N ILE A 3 8.53 -16.75 -19.33
CA ILE A 3 8.13 -15.92 -18.16
C ILE A 3 8.75 -14.52 -18.19
N LYS A 4 10.01 -14.39 -18.66
CA LYS A 4 10.68 -13.09 -18.76
C LYS A 4 10.04 -12.18 -19.80
N ILE A 5 9.57 -12.77 -20.90
CA ILE A 5 8.84 -12.06 -21.96
C ILE A 5 7.46 -11.61 -21.46
N LEU A 6 6.77 -12.43 -20.65
CA LEU A 6 5.49 -12.08 -20.04
C LEU A 6 5.63 -10.90 -19.05
N ILE A 7 6.67 -10.93 -18.18
CA ILE A 7 6.97 -9.84 -17.25
C ILE A 7 7.32 -8.55 -18.01
N LEU A 8 8.13 -8.66 -19.07
CA LEU A 8 8.49 -7.54 -19.92
C LEU A 8 7.26 -6.98 -20.66
N LEU A 9 6.34 -7.83 -21.13
CA LEU A 9 5.10 -7.41 -21.76
C LEU A 9 4.16 -6.70 -20.78
N ILE A 10 4.03 -7.18 -19.54
CA ILE A 10 3.27 -6.52 -18.46
C ILE A 10 3.88 -5.15 -18.14
N PHE A 11 5.21 -5.05 -18.12
CA PHE A 11 5.91 -3.78 -17.91
C PHE A 11 5.70 -2.80 -19.08
N LEU A 12 5.74 -3.29 -20.33
CA LEU A 12 5.58 -2.47 -21.54
C LEU A 12 4.13 -2.00 -21.74
N THR A 13 3.13 -2.80 -21.38
CA THR A 13 1.72 -2.37 -21.40
C THR A 13 1.37 -1.39 -20.29
N SER A 14 2.15 -1.36 -19.20
CA SER A 14 2.01 -0.38 -18.11
C SER A 14 2.45 1.04 -18.50
N ILE A 15 3.27 1.18 -19.54
CA ILE A 15 3.79 2.48 -19.99
C ILE A 15 2.73 3.28 -20.81
N TYR A 16 1.66 2.62 -21.26
CA TYR A 16 0.57 3.22 -22.05
C TYR A 16 -0.65 3.68 -21.23
N LEU A 17 -0.51 3.86 -19.91
CA LEU A 17 -1.57 4.43 -19.07
C LEU A 17 -1.29 5.92 -18.86
N LYS A 18 -2.00 6.74 -19.65
CA LYS A 18 -2.14 8.20 -19.46
C LYS A 18 -2.23 8.55 -17.96
N SER A 19 -1.31 9.40 -17.49
CA SER A 19 -1.41 10.23 -16.28
C SER A 19 -2.10 9.58 -15.08
N GLN A 20 -1.72 8.34 -14.73
CA GLN A 20 -2.12 7.81 -13.43
C GLN A 20 -1.32 8.55 -12.36
N ASP A 21 -2.00 9.42 -11.63
CA ASP A 21 -1.39 10.24 -10.57
C ASP A 21 -0.66 9.33 -9.59
N LEU A 22 0.67 9.37 -9.60
CA LEU A 22 1.48 8.54 -8.70
C LEU A 22 1.33 9.13 -7.30
N GLY A 23 0.79 8.35 -6.38
CA GLY A 23 0.70 8.72 -4.98
C GLY A 23 1.96 8.36 -4.21
N LEU A 24 2.48 9.29 -3.42
CA LEU A 24 3.49 9.05 -2.40
C LEU A 24 2.86 9.15 -1.03
N LYS A 25 3.25 8.28 -0.10
CA LYS A 25 2.83 8.36 1.30
C LYS A 25 3.96 8.04 2.26
N THR A 26 3.81 8.51 3.48
CA THR A 26 4.63 8.11 4.61
C THR A 26 3.74 7.94 5.83
N GLY A 27 4.20 7.19 6.81
CA GLY A 27 3.41 6.90 7.98
C GLY A 27 4.12 6.08 9.03
N VAL A 28 3.33 5.69 10.03
CA VAL A 28 3.74 4.84 11.13
C VAL A 28 2.86 3.59 11.16
N ALA A 29 3.49 2.44 11.37
CA ALA A 29 2.83 1.19 11.72
C ALA A 29 3.03 0.98 13.23
N ILE A 30 1.96 0.67 13.94
CA ILE A 30 1.94 0.43 15.39
C ILE A 30 1.34 -0.96 15.62
N GLY A 31 2.01 -1.79 16.42
CA GLY A 31 1.54 -3.15 16.73
C GLY A 31 2.69 -4.11 17.01
N ASP A 32 2.67 -5.29 16.37
CA ASP A 32 3.70 -6.31 16.58
C ASP A 32 5.10 -5.86 16.10
N LEU A 33 5.14 -4.97 15.12
CA LEU A 33 6.36 -4.31 14.65
C LEU A 33 6.06 -2.82 14.48
N ASP A 34 6.62 -2.01 15.38
CA ASP A 34 6.56 -0.56 15.27
C ASP A 34 7.56 -0.08 14.21
N GLN A 35 7.06 0.62 13.19
CA GLN A 35 7.86 1.01 12.02
C GLN A 35 7.45 2.36 11.46
N PHE A 36 8.42 3.12 10.98
CA PHE A 36 8.16 4.19 10.01
C PHE A 36 8.16 3.60 8.62
N PHE A 37 7.29 4.08 7.74
CA PHE A 37 7.25 3.58 6.37
C PHE A 37 7.10 4.68 5.33
N PHE A 38 7.54 4.34 4.12
CA PHE A 38 7.33 5.11 2.90
C PHE A 38 6.62 4.23 1.89
N GLY A 39 5.70 4.79 1.13
CA GLY A 39 4.87 4.06 0.21
C GLY A 39 4.63 4.78 -1.09
N VAL A 40 4.44 4.01 -2.14
CA VAL A 40 3.94 4.45 -3.43
C VAL A 40 2.62 3.76 -3.72
N LEU A 41 1.69 4.47 -4.35
CA LEU A 41 0.40 3.92 -4.73
C LEU A 41 -0.04 4.48 -6.08
N THR A 42 -0.82 3.69 -6.80
CA THR A 42 -1.31 4.09 -8.13
C THR A 42 -2.82 3.91 -8.16
N PRO A 43 -3.62 4.98 -8.11
CA PRO A 43 -5.07 4.89 -8.14
C PRO A 43 -5.53 4.60 -9.57
N ILE A 44 -6.34 3.56 -9.74
CA ILE A 44 -6.90 3.14 -11.01
C ILE A 44 -8.43 3.18 -10.87
N PRO A 45 -9.12 4.14 -11.50
CA PRO A 45 -10.58 4.18 -11.45
C PRO A 45 -11.13 2.95 -12.18
N VAL A 46 -11.88 2.11 -11.45
CA VAL A 46 -12.57 0.93 -12.00
C VAL A 46 -13.99 1.32 -12.39
N GLU A 47 -14.66 2.05 -11.51
CA GLU A 47 -16.00 2.60 -11.70
C GLU A 47 -16.05 4.01 -11.11
N LYS A 48 -17.15 4.74 -11.37
CA LYS A 48 -17.30 6.14 -10.90
C LYS A 48 -16.98 6.37 -9.42
N LEU A 49 -17.26 5.38 -8.57
CA LEU A 49 -17.04 5.44 -7.13
C LEU A 49 -16.04 4.39 -6.63
N LEU A 50 -15.50 3.53 -7.49
CA LEU A 50 -14.62 2.43 -7.09
C LEU A 50 -13.22 2.64 -7.68
N ILE A 51 -12.21 2.65 -6.81
CA ILE A 51 -10.82 2.84 -7.18
C ILE A 51 -10.06 1.59 -6.76
N PHE A 52 -9.40 0.95 -7.72
CA PHE A 52 -8.40 -0.06 -7.44
C PHE A 52 -7.05 0.61 -7.20
N GLN A 53 -6.31 0.19 -6.18
CA GLN A 53 -5.08 0.85 -5.81
C GLN A 53 -4.01 -0.16 -5.39
N PRO A 54 -3.18 -0.62 -6.34
CA PRO A 54 -1.91 -1.25 -5.99
C PRO A 54 -1.07 -0.27 -5.16
N THR A 55 -0.46 -0.80 -4.11
CA THR A 55 0.35 -0.03 -3.16
C THR A 55 1.59 -0.84 -2.80
N PHE A 56 2.74 -0.19 -2.75
CA PHE A 56 3.99 -0.77 -2.29
C PHE A 56 4.56 0.09 -1.17
N ASP A 57 4.81 -0.49 -0.01
CA ASP A 57 5.38 0.19 1.15
C ASP A 57 6.69 -0.46 1.60
N VAL A 58 7.62 0.36 2.06
CA VAL A 58 8.86 -0.05 2.73
C VAL A 58 8.84 0.51 4.15
N GLY A 59 8.86 -0.38 5.13
CA GLY A 59 8.89 -0.08 6.56
C GLY A 59 10.27 -0.33 7.17
N PHE A 60 10.68 0.56 8.07
CA PHE A 60 11.91 0.49 8.84
C PHE A 60 11.57 0.60 10.32
N GLY A 61 11.97 -0.39 11.11
CA GLY A 61 11.88 -0.36 12.56
C GLY A 61 13.07 -1.07 13.20
N ASP A 62 13.18 -0.98 14.52
CA ASP A 62 14.38 -1.37 15.27
C ASP A 62 14.75 -2.86 15.13
N ASN A 63 13.77 -3.71 14.83
CA ASN A 63 13.94 -5.16 14.76
C ASN A 63 13.77 -5.75 13.35
N ALA A 64 13.17 -5.01 12.43
CA ALA A 64 12.84 -5.51 11.10
C ALA A 64 12.71 -4.39 10.06
N THR A 65 13.17 -4.69 8.85
CA THR A 65 12.78 -3.99 7.64
C THR A 65 11.68 -4.78 6.95
N SER A 66 10.61 -4.10 6.55
CA SER A 66 9.43 -4.74 5.97
C SER A 66 9.14 -4.21 4.57
N LEU A 67 8.75 -5.10 3.66
CA LEU A 67 8.19 -4.74 2.36
C LEU A 67 6.74 -5.19 2.32
N PHE A 68 5.84 -4.30 1.93
CA PHE A 68 4.42 -4.61 1.82
C PHE A 68 3.90 -4.29 0.43
N LEU A 69 3.57 -5.35 -0.32
CA LEU A 69 2.88 -5.22 -1.61
C LEU A 69 1.40 -5.51 -1.39
N SER A 70 0.53 -4.58 -1.74
CA SER A 70 -0.90 -4.71 -1.51
C SER A 70 -1.76 -4.23 -2.65
N MET A 71 -2.97 -4.77 -2.70
CA MET A 71 -4.03 -4.46 -3.65
C MET A 71 -5.26 -4.05 -2.85
N ASP A 72 -5.70 -2.81 -3.01
CA ASP A 72 -6.78 -2.19 -2.25
C ASP A 72 -7.92 -1.76 -3.18
N PHE A 73 -9.15 -1.90 -2.71
CA PHE A 73 -10.32 -1.32 -3.36
C PHE A 73 -10.94 -0.25 -2.46
N LEU A 74 -10.95 0.99 -2.93
CA LEU A 74 -11.52 2.13 -2.24
C LEU A 74 -12.86 2.51 -2.88
N TYR A 75 -13.90 2.56 -2.07
CA TYR A 75 -15.21 3.08 -2.43
C TYR A 75 -15.38 4.51 -1.93
N ARG A 76 -15.58 5.46 -2.85
CA ARG A 76 -15.79 6.87 -2.57
C ARG A 76 -17.23 7.11 -2.11
N LEU A 77 -17.41 7.57 -0.87
CA LEU A 77 -18.72 7.91 -0.32
C LEU A 77 -19.06 9.38 -0.63
N ARG A 78 -20.35 9.74 -0.61
CA ARG A 78 -20.90 11.05 -1.02
C ARG A 78 -20.42 12.28 -0.21
N ARG A 79 -19.43 12.14 0.67
CA ARG A 79 -18.88 13.18 1.56
C ARG A 79 -17.35 13.17 1.63
N ASN A 80 -16.69 13.03 0.48
CA ASN A 80 -15.25 13.13 0.25
C ASN A 80 -14.37 12.04 0.90
N PHE A 81 -14.81 11.28 1.89
CA PHE A 81 -14.04 10.15 2.39
C PHE A 81 -14.27 8.88 1.56
N SER A 82 -13.29 8.00 1.60
CA SER A 82 -13.34 6.67 0.99
C SER A 82 -13.15 5.61 2.07
N VAL A 83 -13.87 4.51 1.94
CA VAL A 83 -13.66 3.29 2.73
C VAL A 83 -13.24 2.18 1.80
N GLY A 84 -12.44 1.26 2.29
CA GLY A 84 -11.97 0.18 1.45
C GLY A 84 -11.33 -0.93 2.24
N GLY A 85 -10.73 -1.82 1.49
CA GLY A 85 -10.03 -2.95 2.03
C GLY A 85 -9.39 -3.75 0.93
N GLY A 86 -8.48 -4.61 1.35
CA GLY A 86 -7.63 -5.30 0.42
C GLY A 86 -6.83 -6.41 1.06
N ILE A 87 -5.99 -6.98 0.21
CA ILE A 87 -5.06 -8.03 0.58
C ILE A 87 -3.64 -7.60 0.20
N GLY A 88 -2.66 -8.14 0.88
CA GLY A 88 -1.27 -7.89 0.57
C GLY A 88 -0.33 -8.95 1.10
N VAL A 89 0.89 -8.93 0.59
CA VAL A 89 1.99 -9.77 1.06
C VAL A 89 2.94 -8.87 1.83
N LEU A 90 3.16 -9.22 3.09
CA LEU A 90 4.15 -8.60 3.97
C LEU A 90 5.37 -9.48 4.04
N TYR A 91 6.53 -8.92 3.72
CA TYR A 91 7.82 -9.56 3.78
C TYR A 91 8.65 -8.88 4.86
N ASN A 92 9.04 -9.62 5.89
CA ASN A 92 9.87 -9.09 6.98
C ASN A 92 11.28 -9.66 6.90
N SER A 93 12.28 -8.79 7.04
CA SER A 93 13.69 -9.15 7.19
C SER A 93 14.17 -8.73 8.58
N PHE A 94 14.52 -9.71 9.40
CA PHE A 94 14.99 -9.50 10.77
C PHE A 94 16.51 -9.52 10.83
N SER A 95 17.11 -8.55 11.55
CA SER A 95 18.58 -8.43 11.64
C SER A 95 19.20 -9.15 12.85
N ARG A 96 18.41 -9.52 13.88
CA ARG A 96 18.93 -10.21 15.08
C ARG A 96 18.76 -11.73 14.97
N GLY A 97 19.88 -12.46 14.83
CA GLY A 97 19.94 -13.94 14.92
C GLY A 97 20.17 -14.70 13.61
N GLY A 98 20.43 -13.99 12.51
CA GLY A 98 20.51 -14.53 11.15
C GLY A 98 19.48 -13.86 10.25
N SER A 99 19.76 -13.74 8.95
CA SER A 99 18.79 -13.18 7.98
C SER A 99 17.63 -14.15 7.82
N LYS A 100 16.63 -14.03 8.69
CA LYS A 100 15.39 -14.78 8.59
C LYS A 100 14.35 -13.92 7.88
N THR A 101 13.85 -14.48 6.80
CA THR A 101 12.81 -13.91 5.97
C THR A 101 11.50 -14.60 6.29
N ASP A 102 10.47 -13.84 6.69
CA ASP A 102 9.14 -14.38 6.95
C ASP A 102 8.09 -13.65 6.09
N PRO A 103 7.63 -14.27 4.96
CA PRO A 103 6.51 -13.75 4.20
C PRO A 103 5.18 -14.09 4.87
N SER A 104 4.22 -13.18 4.84
CA SER A 104 2.88 -13.38 5.39
C SER A 104 1.81 -12.75 4.50
N LEU A 105 0.67 -13.43 4.39
CA LEU A 105 -0.53 -12.86 3.77
C LEU A 105 -1.22 -11.96 4.78
N SER A 106 -1.66 -10.80 4.32
CA SER A 106 -2.32 -9.79 5.14
C SER A 106 -3.66 -9.42 4.51
N MET A 107 -4.66 -9.22 5.35
CA MET A 107 -5.93 -8.57 4.99
C MET A 107 -6.01 -7.24 5.72
N PHE A 108 -6.64 -6.24 5.13
CA PHE A 108 -6.76 -4.94 5.79
C PHE A 108 -8.02 -4.18 5.39
N PHE A 109 -8.43 -3.28 6.28
CA PHE A 109 -9.45 -2.27 6.05
C PHE A 109 -8.81 -0.89 6.00
N ASN A 110 -9.32 -0.04 5.13
CA ASN A 110 -8.79 1.28 4.87
C ASN A 110 -9.89 2.34 5.03
N PHE A 111 -9.57 3.41 5.76
CA PHE A 111 -10.33 4.64 5.77
C PHE A 111 -9.43 5.77 5.26
N ARG A 112 -9.87 6.43 4.19
CA ARG A 112 -9.14 7.55 3.59
C ARG A 112 -9.94 8.83 3.60
N TYR A 113 -9.29 9.92 4.01
CA TYR A 113 -9.85 11.26 3.98
C TYR A 113 -8.96 12.20 3.14
N PRO A 114 -9.47 12.83 2.07
CA PRO A 114 -8.73 13.85 1.34
C PRO A 114 -8.58 15.09 2.21
N ALA A 115 -7.38 15.65 2.30
CA ALA A 115 -7.20 16.97 2.88
C ALA A 115 -7.80 18.03 1.94
N ARG A 116 -7.90 19.29 2.38
CA ARG A 116 -8.60 20.38 1.66
C ARG A 116 -8.18 20.59 0.18
N ARG A 117 -7.03 20.05 -0.25
CA ARG A 117 -6.61 19.91 -1.66
C ARG A 117 -6.79 18.46 -2.10
N THR A 118 -7.33 18.25 -3.29
CA THR A 118 -7.60 16.92 -3.88
C THR A 118 -6.40 15.99 -3.92
N ASP A 119 -5.21 16.59 -3.88
CA ASP A 119 -3.95 15.89 -4.11
C ASP A 119 -3.36 15.38 -2.80
N ILE A 120 -3.90 15.72 -1.63
CA ILE A 120 -3.38 15.29 -0.32
C ILE A 120 -4.41 14.38 0.37
N PHE A 121 -3.96 13.33 1.05
CA PHE A 121 -4.84 12.42 1.79
C PHE A 121 -4.24 11.96 3.12
N TRP A 122 -5.14 11.62 4.03
CA TRP A 122 -4.88 10.86 5.25
C TRP A 122 -5.47 9.47 5.10
N GLU A 123 -4.77 8.46 5.58
CA GLU A 123 -5.18 7.06 5.49
C GLU A 123 -4.93 6.34 6.81
N ILE A 124 -5.96 5.65 7.29
CA ILE A 124 -5.90 4.74 8.44
C ILE A 124 -6.14 3.34 7.90
N ARG A 125 -5.23 2.42 8.19
CA ARG A 125 -5.31 1.03 7.75
C ARG A 125 -5.17 0.09 8.94
N ALA A 126 -6.19 -0.73 9.17
CA ALA A 126 -6.14 -1.81 10.14
C ALA A 126 -5.77 -3.11 9.41
N GLN A 127 -4.63 -3.70 9.74
CA GLN A 127 -4.07 -4.87 9.09
C GLN A 127 -4.09 -6.07 10.03
N ILE A 128 -4.57 -7.19 9.49
CA ILE A 128 -4.61 -8.49 10.15
C ILE A 128 -3.71 -9.43 9.35
N SER A 129 -2.68 -9.95 10.01
CA SER A 129 -1.75 -10.94 9.47
C SER A 129 -1.10 -11.70 10.63
N ASN A 130 -0.04 -12.46 10.37
CA ASN A 130 0.82 -12.99 11.44
C ASN A 130 1.41 -11.86 12.31
N TYR A 131 1.50 -10.65 11.77
CA TYR A 131 1.86 -9.42 12.45
C TYR A 131 0.71 -8.42 12.31
N SER A 132 -0.11 -8.27 13.34
CA SER A 132 -1.25 -7.35 13.33
C SER A 132 -0.75 -5.92 13.56
N GLN A 133 -1.22 -4.99 12.74
CA GLN A 133 -0.73 -3.62 12.74
C GLN A 133 -1.85 -2.61 12.46
N LEU A 134 -1.81 -1.49 13.16
CA LEU A 134 -2.52 -0.27 12.78
C LEU A 134 -1.55 0.66 12.06
N ARG A 135 -1.87 1.05 10.83
CA ARG A 135 -1.02 1.92 10.01
C ARG A 135 -1.71 3.25 9.79
N LEU A 136 -1.04 4.32 10.19
CA LEU A 136 -1.48 5.70 10.02
C LEU A 136 -0.57 6.35 8.98
N SER A 137 -1.14 6.94 7.94
CA SER A 137 -0.36 7.56 6.87
C SER A 137 -0.96 8.87 6.37
N PHE A 138 -0.06 9.65 5.81
CA PHE A 138 -0.31 10.88 5.10
C PHE A 138 0.40 10.79 3.76
N GLY A 139 -0.24 11.28 2.70
CA GLY A 139 0.35 11.25 1.37
C GLY A 139 -0.21 12.28 0.43
N PHE A 140 0.36 12.30 -0.76
CA PHE A 140 -0.06 13.17 -1.85
C PHE A 140 0.10 12.53 -3.22
N PHE A 141 -0.64 13.01 -4.21
CA PHE A 141 -0.61 12.61 -5.60
C PHE A 141 0.23 13.60 -6.43
N LEU A 142 1.00 13.08 -7.38
CA LEU A 142 1.88 13.80 -8.31
C LEU A 142 1.24 14.02 -9.68
#